data_AF-A0A7S3XLG5-F1
#
_entry.id   AF-A0A7S3XLG5-F1
#
_cell.length_a   1.000
_cell.length_b   1.000
_cell.length_c   1.000
_cell.angle_alpha   90.00
_cell.angle_beta   90.00
_cell.angle_gamma   90.00
#
_symmetry.space_group_name_H-M   'P 1'
#
loop_
_entity.id
_entity.type
_entity.pdbx_description
1 polymer ?
#
loop_
_entity_poly.entity_id
_entity_poly.type
_entity_poly.pdbx_seq_one_letter_code
_entity_poly.pdbx_strand_id
1 'polypeptide(L)'
;PPPPPSTPLPLLPLLPPRPPPPFPLPLLPLLPARRRRPGARGAGGRGVAAAAAGRRGLPAGAPGPAPGPSSGGGGGGGGADDDEGGLTVNVITLWYRPPELLLGQARYGPAVDLWGAGCVLVELFLGKPLFVAKTEAEAITKIFQVIGSPTEESWPGHTQLPYWPLLRPAQAYPARLRELLGARLPADALDLAGRLLAADPAR
;
A
#
# COMPACT_ATOMS: atom_id res chain seq x y z
N PRO A 1 20.64 76.39 4.06
CA PRO A 1 20.28 75.65 2.82
C PRO A 1 19.46 74.42 3.21
N PRO A 2 18.27 74.19 2.64
CA PRO A 2 17.47 73.00 2.97
C PRO A 2 18.08 71.75 2.31
N PRO A 3 17.89 70.54 2.90
CA PRO A 3 18.30 69.29 2.26
C PRO A 3 17.42 69.00 1.02
N PRO A 4 17.95 68.28 0.01
CA PRO A 4 17.20 67.95 -1.20
C PRO A 4 16.04 66.98 -0.91
N PRO A 5 14.96 67.02 -1.71
CA PRO A 5 13.81 66.14 -1.53
C PRO A 5 14.17 64.69 -1.85
N SER A 6 13.80 63.77 -0.95
CA SER A 6 13.95 62.33 -1.13
C SER A 6 13.07 61.84 -2.29
N THR A 7 13.71 61.30 -3.32
CA THR A 7 13.05 60.59 -4.41
C THR A 7 12.45 59.27 -3.90
N PRO A 8 11.18 58.94 -4.19
CA PRO A 8 10.61 57.66 -3.82
C PRO A 8 11.20 56.54 -4.70
N LEU A 9 11.65 55.47 -4.07
CA LEU A 9 12.14 54.27 -4.77
C LEU A 9 10.99 53.58 -5.52
N PRO A 10 11.24 53.01 -6.71
CA PRO A 10 10.23 52.22 -7.42
C PRO A 10 9.97 50.91 -6.67
N LEU A 11 8.69 50.63 -6.41
CA LEU A 11 8.19 49.34 -5.91
C LEU A 11 8.47 48.25 -6.96
N LEU A 12 9.43 47.37 -6.67
CA LEU A 12 9.64 46.15 -7.44
C LEU A 12 8.42 45.21 -7.30
N PRO A 13 7.94 44.59 -8.39
CA PRO A 13 6.86 43.62 -8.33
C PRO A 13 7.32 42.38 -7.54
N LEU A 14 6.47 41.96 -6.60
CA LEU A 14 6.66 40.78 -5.77
C LEU A 14 6.73 39.52 -6.66
N LEU A 15 7.92 38.94 -6.80
CA LEU A 15 8.11 37.68 -7.51
C LEU A 15 7.40 36.56 -6.74
N PRO A 16 6.60 35.68 -7.39
CA PRO A 16 5.99 34.55 -6.70
C PRO A 16 7.04 33.60 -6.11
N PRO A 17 6.73 32.87 -5.03
CA PRO A 17 7.67 31.96 -4.38
C PRO A 17 8.18 30.92 -5.38
N ARG A 18 9.50 30.82 -5.50
CA ARG A 18 10.15 29.79 -6.32
C ARG A 18 9.71 28.40 -5.85
N PRO A 19 9.38 27.47 -6.75
CA PRO A 19 9.12 26.09 -6.38
C PRO A 19 10.36 25.48 -5.71
N PRO A 20 10.19 24.58 -4.73
CA PRO A 20 11.32 23.92 -4.08
C PRO A 20 12.15 23.14 -5.10
N PRO A 21 13.48 23.07 -4.93
CA PRO A 21 14.32 22.31 -5.83
C PRO A 21 13.92 20.82 -5.80
N PRO A 22 14.02 20.09 -6.93
CA PRO A 22 13.79 18.66 -6.93
C PRO A 22 14.79 17.99 -5.98
N PHE A 23 14.27 17.19 -5.06
CA PHE A 23 15.07 16.41 -4.12
C PHE A 23 16.12 15.58 -4.87
N PRO A 24 17.36 15.47 -4.34
CA PRO A 24 18.39 14.67 -4.97
C PRO A 24 17.95 13.20 -4.96
N LEU A 25 17.79 12.62 -6.15
CA LEU A 25 17.59 11.18 -6.32
C LEU A 25 18.77 10.45 -5.67
N PRO A 26 18.53 9.43 -4.82
CA PRO A 26 19.64 8.63 -4.31
C PRO A 26 20.29 7.88 -5.48
N LEU A 27 21.58 8.15 -5.72
CA LEU A 27 22.41 7.37 -6.62
C LEU A 27 22.32 5.89 -6.21
N LEU A 28 21.69 5.06 -7.05
CA LEU A 28 21.74 3.61 -6.91
C LEU A 28 23.20 3.15 -7.08
N PRO A 29 23.77 2.36 -6.14
CA PRO A 29 25.03 1.67 -6.39
C PRO A 29 24.78 0.58 -7.43
N LEU A 30 25.54 0.63 -8.54
CA LEU A 30 25.59 -0.46 -9.52
C LEU A 30 25.97 -1.77 -8.81
N LEU A 31 25.04 -2.73 -8.77
CA LEU A 31 25.35 -4.11 -8.39
C LEU A 31 26.34 -4.70 -9.41
N PRO A 32 27.45 -5.31 -8.97
CA PRO A 32 28.34 -6.02 -9.88
C PRO A 32 27.69 -7.32 -10.36
N ALA A 33 27.77 -7.53 -11.68
CA ALA A 33 27.28 -8.70 -12.38
C ALA A 33 27.82 -10.01 -11.77
N ARG A 34 26.88 -10.90 -11.43
CA ARG A 34 27.12 -12.22 -10.83
C ARG A 34 27.84 -13.12 -11.85
N ARG A 35 29.16 -13.28 -11.72
CA ARG A 35 29.94 -14.26 -12.50
C ARG A 35 29.56 -15.68 -12.12
N ARG A 36 29.06 -16.45 -13.09
CA ARG A 36 28.91 -17.92 -13.02
C ARG A 36 30.30 -18.56 -12.81
N ARG A 37 30.43 -19.47 -11.84
CA ARG A 37 31.56 -20.42 -11.74
C ARG A 37 31.09 -21.83 -12.12
N PRO A 38 31.87 -22.60 -12.90
CA PRO A 38 31.60 -24.02 -13.14
C PRO A 38 32.47 -24.95 -12.25
N GLY A 39 31.89 -26.06 -11.82
CA GLY A 39 32.50 -27.40 -11.76
C GLY A 39 33.29 -27.84 -10.51
N ALA A 40 32.80 -28.90 -9.84
CA ALA A 40 33.52 -30.04 -9.22
C ALA A 40 32.50 -30.85 -8.38
N ARG A 41 31.95 -32.01 -8.74
CA ARG A 41 32.46 -33.40 -8.94
C ARG A 41 33.10 -34.08 -7.71
N GLY A 42 32.37 -35.09 -7.18
CA GLY A 42 32.83 -36.27 -6.43
C GLY A 42 32.87 -36.12 -4.89
N ALA A 43 32.56 -37.12 -4.06
CA ALA A 43 32.07 -38.49 -4.20
C ALA A 43 31.78 -39.09 -2.79
N GLY A 44 30.86 -40.05 -2.70
CA GLY A 44 30.77 -41.10 -1.65
C GLY A 44 30.17 -40.70 -0.28
N GLY A 45 29.26 -41.44 0.36
CA GLY A 45 28.62 -42.72 0.08
C GLY A 45 27.97 -43.28 1.36
N ARG A 46 26.91 -44.08 1.19
CA ARG A 46 26.31 -45.07 2.13
C ARG A 46 25.62 -44.51 3.40
N GLY A 47 24.43 -44.94 3.81
CA GLY A 47 23.49 -45.96 3.34
C GLY A 47 22.33 -46.16 4.33
N VAL A 48 21.32 -46.94 3.90
CA VAL A 48 20.27 -47.72 4.63
C VAL A 48 19.24 -46.94 5.49
N ALA A 49 17.93 -47.20 5.53
CA ALA A 49 16.97 -48.24 5.08
C ALA A 49 15.56 -47.59 5.05
N ALA A 50 14.69 -47.75 4.04
CA ALA A 50 13.76 -48.86 3.72
C ALA A 50 12.59 -49.09 4.70
N ALA A 51 11.35 -48.75 4.27
CA ALA A 51 10.05 -49.42 4.50
C ALA A 51 8.95 -48.48 3.93
N ALA A 52 8.20 -48.69 2.83
CA ALA A 52 7.48 -49.82 2.21
C ALA A 52 6.05 -50.06 2.71
N ALA A 53 5.13 -50.18 1.72
CA ALA A 53 3.72 -50.64 1.72
C ALA A 53 2.61 -49.58 1.88
N GLY A 54 1.55 -49.51 1.07
CA GLY A 54 1.07 -50.27 -0.10
C GLY A 54 0.02 -49.43 -0.87
N ARG A 55 -0.06 -49.48 -2.22
CA ARG A 55 -0.98 -50.30 -3.07
C ARG A 55 -2.45 -50.22 -2.62
N ARG A 56 -3.48 -49.90 -3.44
CA ARG A 56 -3.79 -50.09 -4.88
C ARG A 56 -5.14 -49.40 -5.16
N GLY A 57 -5.43 -48.97 -6.39
CA GLY A 57 -6.84 -48.87 -6.87
C GLY A 57 -7.17 -47.71 -7.82
N LEU A 58 -7.01 -47.92 -9.13
CA LEU A 58 -7.77 -47.32 -10.24
C LEU A 58 -8.73 -48.42 -10.78
N PRO A 59 -9.66 -48.23 -11.76
CA PRO A 59 -9.98 -47.05 -12.61
C PRO A 59 -11.50 -46.81 -12.90
N ALA A 60 -11.76 -45.84 -13.78
CA ALA A 60 -12.75 -45.83 -14.90
C ALA A 60 -14.10 -45.10 -14.72
N GLY A 61 -14.40 -44.20 -15.69
CA GLY A 61 -15.75 -43.68 -15.97
C GLY A 61 -15.80 -42.24 -16.51
N ALA A 62 -15.64 -42.05 -17.82
CA ALA A 62 -16.01 -40.82 -18.57
C ALA A 62 -17.52 -40.85 -18.92
N PRO A 63 -18.13 -39.97 -19.78
CA PRO A 63 -17.81 -38.62 -20.27
C PRO A 63 -19.02 -37.62 -20.28
N GLY A 64 -18.79 -36.36 -20.72
CA GLY A 64 -19.80 -35.44 -21.31
C GLY A 64 -20.29 -34.32 -20.38
N PRO A 65 -20.56 -33.09 -20.88
CA PRO A 65 -21.40 -32.85 -22.07
C PRO A 65 -20.87 -31.80 -23.07
N ALA A 66 -21.39 -31.86 -24.30
CA ALA A 66 -21.39 -30.80 -25.30
C ALA A 66 -22.80 -30.73 -25.95
N PRO A 67 -23.09 -29.81 -26.88
CA PRO A 67 -23.69 -28.50 -26.66
C PRO A 67 -25.14 -28.41 -27.20
N GLY A 68 -25.86 -27.35 -26.84
CA GLY A 68 -27.19 -27.03 -27.37
C GLY A 68 -27.37 -25.53 -27.60
N PRO A 69 -27.96 -25.06 -28.73
CA PRO A 69 -27.97 -23.66 -29.15
C PRO A 69 -29.34 -22.97 -28.98
N SER A 70 -29.35 -21.69 -29.33
CA SER A 70 -30.48 -20.88 -29.84
C SER A 70 -31.41 -20.15 -28.85
N SER A 71 -31.27 -18.83 -28.84
CA SER A 71 -32.32 -17.79 -28.92
C SER A 71 -31.55 -16.48 -29.15
N GLY A 72 -31.77 -15.64 -30.16
CA GLY A 72 -33.00 -15.33 -30.87
C GLY A 72 -33.40 -13.88 -30.56
N GLY A 73 -32.98 -12.92 -31.40
CA GLY A 73 -33.74 -11.73 -31.78
C GLY A 73 -33.76 -10.46 -30.91
N GLY A 74 -33.65 -9.30 -31.59
CA GLY A 74 -34.10 -7.96 -31.15
C GLY A 74 -32.99 -7.10 -30.53
N GLY A 75 -32.60 -5.92 -31.00
CA GLY A 75 -33.28 -4.96 -31.86
C GLY A 75 -34.02 -3.89 -31.04
N GLY A 76 -33.33 -2.80 -30.67
CA GLY A 76 -33.96 -1.51 -30.33
C GLY A 76 -33.78 -1.02 -28.87
N GLY A 77 -33.40 0.26 -28.74
CA GLY A 77 -33.31 1.04 -27.50
C GLY A 77 -31.86 1.46 -27.22
N GLY A 78 -31.42 2.70 -27.41
CA GLY A 78 -32.09 3.94 -27.04
C GLY A 78 -31.99 4.14 -25.53
N GLY A 79 -30.76 4.29 -25.03
CA GLY A 79 -30.46 4.56 -23.62
C GLY A 79 -29.32 5.57 -23.59
N ALA A 80 -29.62 6.75 -23.08
CA ALA A 80 -28.63 7.64 -22.49
C ALA A 80 -28.13 7.01 -21.16
N ASP A 81 -27.09 7.62 -20.61
CA ASP A 81 -26.35 7.22 -19.41
C ASP A 81 -25.31 6.13 -19.75
N ASP A 82 -24.01 6.31 -19.55
CA ASP A 82 -23.39 6.77 -18.32
C ASP A 82 -22.13 7.63 -18.57
N ASP A 83 -22.03 8.74 -17.83
CA ASP A 83 -20.75 9.37 -17.49
C ASP A 83 -19.91 8.32 -16.74
N GLU A 84 -19.22 7.44 -17.48
CA GLU A 84 -18.13 6.63 -16.94
C GLU A 84 -16.91 7.52 -16.76
N GLY A 85 -17.08 8.50 -15.86
CA GLY A 85 -16.01 9.15 -15.13
C GLY A 85 -15.34 8.09 -14.25
N GLY A 86 -14.60 7.19 -14.90
CA GLY A 86 -13.69 6.28 -14.25
C GLY A 86 -12.78 7.13 -13.38
N LEU A 87 -13.07 7.14 -12.08
CA LEU A 87 -12.22 7.79 -11.10
C LEU A 87 -10.84 7.19 -11.31
N THR A 88 -9.89 8.05 -11.66
CA THR A 88 -8.53 7.64 -11.92
C THR A 88 -8.00 7.01 -10.63
N VAL A 89 -7.90 5.68 -10.62
CA VAL A 89 -7.58 4.82 -9.45
C VAL A 89 -6.16 5.05 -8.91
N ASN A 90 -5.52 6.14 -9.31
CA ASN A 90 -4.10 6.38 -9.07
C ASN A 90 -3.75 7.83 -8.71
N VAL A 91 -4.70 8.62 -8.18
CA VAL A 91 -4.42 9.99 -7.73
C VAL A 91 -4.49 10.10 -6.20
N ILE A 92 -3.72 9.27 -5.50
CA ILE A 92 -3.29 9.55 -4.13
C ILE A 92 -1.82 9.17 -4.05
N THR A 93 -0.97 10.10 -3.61
CA THR A 93 0.41 9.78 -3.23
C THR A 93 0.35 8.63 -2.23
N LEU A 94 0.97 7.49 -2.55
CA LEU A 94 0.89 6.22 -1.83
C LEU A 94 0.95 6.32 -0.28
N TRP A 95 1.59 7.37 0.22
CA TRP A 95 1.83 7.71 1.61
C TRP A 95 0.56 7.92 2.45
N TYR A 96 -0.55 8.28 1.81
CA TYR A 96 -1.83 8.55 2.49
C TYR A 96 -2.87 7.46 2.20
N ARG A 97 -2.51 6.40 1.47
CA ARG A 97 -3.43 5.33 1.13
C ARG A 97 -3.63 4.38 2.34
N PRO A 98 -4.86 4.09 2.73
CA PRO A 98 -5.15 3.20 3.85
C PRO A 98 -4.89 1.73 3.52
N PRO A 99 -4.71 0.85 4.53
CA PRO A 99 -4.37 -0.54 4.32
C PRO A 99 -5.43 -1.32 3.55
N GLU A 100 -6.72 -1.02 3.69
CA GLU A 100 -7.80 -1.71 2.97
C GLU A 100 -7.74 -1.46 1.45
N LEU A 101 -7.41 -0.24 1.03
CA LEU A 101 -7.23 0.06 -0.39
C LEU A 101 -5.97 -0.60 -0.94
N LEU A 102 -4.88 -0.61 -0.16
CA LEU A 102 -3.64 -1.30 -0.51
C LEU A 102 -3.83 -2.82 -0.62
N LEU A 103 -4.72 -3.40 0.20
CA LEU A 103 -5.02 -4.83 0.20
C LEU A 103 -6.11 -5.23 -0.82
N GLY A 104 -6.64 -4.28 -1.59
CA GLY A 104 -7.54 -4.53 -2.70
C GLY A 104 -9.02 -4.57 -2.32
N GLN A 105 -9.42 -3.91 -1.24
CA GLN A 105 -10.83 -3.75 -0.91
C GLN A 105 -11.53 -2.91 -2.00
N ALA A 106 -12.50 -3.53 -2.69
CA ALA A 106 -13.22 -2.88 -3.79
C ALA A 106 -14.28 -1.89 -3.30
N ARG A 107 -14.87 -2.16 -2.13
CA ARG A 107 -15.89 -1.30 -1.51
C ARG A 107 -15.27 -0.52 -0.36
N TYR A 108 -15.00 0.75 -0.60
CA TYR A 108 -14.50 1.67 0.40
C TYR A 108 -15.56 2.71 0.76
N GLY A 109 -15.45 3.27 1.97
CA GLY A 109 -16.36 4.29 2.49
C GLY A 109 -15.60 5.49 3.02
N PRO A 110 -16.27 6.36 3.80
CA PRO A 110 -15.68 7.59 4.36
C PRO A 110 -14.45 7.36 5.25
N ALA A 111 -14.24 6.13 5.73
CA ALA A 111 -13.07 5.76 6.54
C ALA A 111 -11.73 5.99 5.82
N VAL A 112 -11.71 5.92 4.48
CA VAL A 112 -10.51 6.21 3.68
C VAL A 112 -10.05 7.66 3.89
N ASP A 113 -10.98 8.60 3.93
CA ASP A 113 -10.68 10.01 4.16
C ASP A 113 -10.22 10.26 5.60
N LEU A 114 -10.79 9.52 6.56
CA LEU A 114 -10.40 9.59 7.97
C LEU A 114 -8.96 9.08 8.18
N TRP A 115 -8.56 8.03 7.49
CA TRP A 115 -7.17 7.56 7.50
C TRP A 115 -6.23 8.65 6.96
N GLY A 116 -6.57 9.22 5.80
CA GLY A 116 -5.80 10.33 5.21
C GLY A 116 -5.66 11.51 6.17
N ALA A 117 -6.75 11.87 6.87
CA ALA A 117 -6.74 12.90 7.91
C ALA A 117 -5.84 12.52 9.10
N GLY A 118 -5.81 11.26 9.51
CA GLY A 118 -4.89 10.74 10.54
C GLY A 118 -3.42 10.89 10.14
N CYS A 119 -3.08 10.57 8.89
CA CYS A 119 -1.73 10.76 8.35
C CYS A 119 -1.33 12.25 8.38
N VAL A 120 -2.22 13.14 7.91
CA VAL A 120 -1.97 14.59 7.92
C VAL A 120 -1.85 15.11 9.35
N LEU A 121 -2.73 14.68 10.27
CA LEU A 121 -2.66 15.06 11.68
C LEU A 121 -1.28 14.78 12.26
N VAL A 122 -0.76 13.57 12.07
CA VAL A 122 0.56 13.19 12.57
C VAL A 122 1.67 13.97 11.87
N GLU A 123 1.56 14.17 10.55
CA GLU A 123 2.53 14.94 9.77
C GLU A 123 2.66 16.40 10.23
N LEU A 124 1.57 17.03 10.66
CA LEU A 124 1.61 18.39 11.22
C LEU A 124 2.54 18.50 12.45
N PHE A 125 2.63 17.45 13.27
CA PHE A 125 3.53 17.42 14.43
C PHE A 125 4.95 16.98 14.07
N LEU A 126 5.11 16.09 13.08
CA LEU A 126 6.40 15.56 12.69
C LEU A 126 7.16 16.46 11.70
N GLY A 127 6.44 17.33 10.98
CA GLY A 127 6.97 18.14 9.86
C GLY A 127 7.38 17.31 8.64
N LYS A 128 7.00 16.03 8.60
CA LYS A 128 7.29 15.08 7.53
C LYS A 128 6.20 13.99 7.47
N PRO A 129 5.99 13.37 6.31
CA PRO A 129 4.99 12.31 6.16
C PRO A 129 5.24 11.13 7.08
N LEU A 130 4.15 10.59 7.65
CA LEU A 130 4.21 9.42 8.53
C LEU A 130 4.67 8.15 7.78
N PHE A 131 4.12 7.92 6.59
CA PHE A 131 4.42 6.75 5.76
C PHE A 131 5.05 7.16 4.44
N VAL A 132 6.38 7.17 4.34
CA VAL A 132 7.05 7.39 3.06
C VAL A 132 7.29 6.04 2.40
N ALA A 133 6.68 5.72 1.27
CA ALA A 133 6.88 4.45 0.56
C ALA A 133 6.97 4.64 -0.96
N LYS A 134 7.66 3.72 -1.65
CA LYS A 134 7.78 3.69 -3.12
C LYS A 134 6.92 2.61 -3.77
N THR A 135 6.54 1.58 -3.02
CA THR A 135 5.72 0.46 -3.49
C THR A 135 4.64 0.12 -2.48
N GLU A 136 3.54 -0.49 -2.93
CA GLU A 136 2.41 -0.87 -2.06
C GLU A 136 2.83 -1.84 -0.95
N ALA A 137 3.75 -2.77 -1.26
CA ALA A 137 4.33 -3.67 -0.28
C ALA A 137 5.14 -2.92 0.80
N GLU A 138 5.90 -1.90 0.40
CA GLU A 138 6.62 -1.03 1.34
C GLU A 138 5.64 -0.22 2.21
N ALA A 139 4.55 0.28 1.62
CA ALA A 139 3.51 1.02 2.33
C ALA A 139 2.85 0.14 3.40
N ILE A 140 2.37 -1.06 3.04
CA ILE A 140 1.78 -2.03 3.98
C ILE A 140 2.76 -2.37 5.11
N THR A 141 4.02 -2.63 4.76
CA THR A 141 5.05 -2.94 5.77
C THR A 141 5.23 -1.78 6.74
N LYS A 142 5.32 -0.55 6.25
CA LYS A 142 5.49 0.65 7.09
C LYS A 142 4.26 0.94 7.95
N ILE A 143 3.07 0.75 7.40
CA ILE A 143 1.82 0.88 8.14
C ILE A 143 1.83 -0.09 9.32
N PHE A 144 2.03 -1.39 9.08
CA PHE A 144 1.99 -2.39 10.14
C PHE A 144 3.14 -2.28 11.15
N GLN A 145 4.29 -1.71 10.77
CA GLN A 145 5.34 -1.39 11.74
C GLN A 145 4.94 -0.31 12.75
N VAL A 146 4.01 0.58 12.38
CA VAL A 146 3.53 1.66 13.24
C VAL A 146 2.28 1.22 14.01
N ILE A 147 1.25 0.75 13.31
CA ILE A 147 -0.05 0.44 13.93
C ILE A 147 -0.18 -1.01 14.41
N GLY A 148 0.79 -1.87 14.06
CA GLY A 148 0.76 -3.30 14.32
C GLY A 148 0.22 -4.11 13.14
N SER A 149 0.56 -5.39 13.08
CA SER A 149 -0.02 -6.31 12.10
C SER A 149 -1.45 -6.68 12.51
N PRO A 150 -2.41 -6.69 11.57
CA PRO A 150 -3.78 -7.06 11.88
C PRO A 150 -3.86 -8.55 12.25
N THR A 151 -4.78 -8.84 13.16
CA THR A 151 -5.25 -10.19 13.48
C THR A 151 -6.73 -10.29 13.10
N GLU A 152 -7.28 -11.52 13.05
CA GLU A 152 -8.71 -11.71 12.83
C GLU A 152 -9.59 -11.10 13.94
N GLU A 153 -9.02 -10.82 15.12
CA GLU A 153 -9.71 -10.09 16.19
C GLU A 153 -9.71 -8.57 15.96
N SER A 154 -8.57 -8.01 15.53
CA SER A 154 -8.46 -6.57 15.31
C SER A 154 -9.12 -6.12 14.02
N TRP A 155 -9.06 -6.95 12.97
CA TRP A 155 -9.65 -6.70 11.65
C TRP A 155 -10.17 -8.02 11.06
N PRO A 156 -11.44 -8.36 11.33
CA PRO A 156 -12.05 -9.58 10.82
C PRO A 156 -12.10 -9.62 9.30
N GLY A 157 -11.69 -10.73 8.70
CA GLY A 157 -11.75 -10.95 7.25
C GLY A 157 -10.64 -10.30 6.43
N HIS A 158 -9.66 -9.63 7.07
CA HIS A 158 -8.52 -9.05 6.35
C HIS A 158 -7.72 -10.08 5.55
N THR A 159 -7.69 -11.35 6.00
CA THR A 159 -7.02 -12.45 5.29
C THR A 159 -7.66 -12.82 3.96
N GLN A 160 -8.92 -12.43 3.74
CA GLN A 160 -9.69 -12.70 2.53
C GLN A 160 -9.52 -11.61 1.47
N LEU A 161 -8.83 -10.51 1.80
CA LEU A 161 -8.62 -9.41 0.88
C LEU A 161 -7.74 -9.83 -0.32
N PRO A 162 -8.04 -9.37 -1.54
CA PRO A 162 -7.42 -9.90 -2.77
C PRO A 162 -5.89 -9.87 -2.77
N TYR A 163 -5.28 -8.84 -2.18
CA TYR A 163 -3.83 -8.67 -2.19
C TYR A 163 -3.15 -9.08 -0.89
N TRP A 164 -3.89 -9.61 0.08
CA TRP A 164 -3.32 -10.10 1.35
C TRP A 164 -2.22 -11.15 1.17
N PRO A 165 -2.39 -12.21 0.33
CA PRO A 165 -1.34 -13.22 0.16
C PRO A 165 -0.04 -12.68 -0.43
N LEU A 166 -0.12 -11.57 -1.18
CA LEU A 166 1.01 -10.94 -1.87
C LEU A 166 1.73 -9.91 -1.00
N LEU A 167 0.98 -9.16 -0.19
CA LEU A 167 1.48 -8.00 0.54
C LEU A 167 1.65 -8.23 2.05
N ARG A 168 1.15 -9.36 2.59
CA ARG A 168 1.29 -9.66 4.02
C ARG A 168 2.76 -9.64 4.44
N PRO A 169 3.09 -9.07 5.60
CA PRO A 169 4.45 -9.08 6.10
C PRO A 169 4.88 -10.51 6.45
N ALA A 170 6.18 -10.79 6.30
CA ALA A 170 6.75 -12.09 6.65
C ALA A 170 6.70 -12.37 8.17
N GLN A 171 6.69 -11.32 8.98
CA GLN A 171 6.61 -11.37 10.43
C GLN A 171 5.56 -10.36 10.92
N ALA A 172 4.79 -10.73 11.95
CA ALA A 172 3.86 -9.83 12.60
C ALA A 172 4.59 -8.75 13.41
N TYR A 173 4.07 -7.52 13.38
CA TYR A 173 4.60 -6.37 14.09
C TYR A 173 3.70 -5.99 15.28
N PRO A 174 4.28 -5.61 16.44
CA PRO A 174 3.50 -5.01 17.52
C PRO A 174 3.09 -3.58 17.17
N ALA A 175 1.99 -3.10 17.76
CA ALA A 175 1.58 -1.70 17.64
C ALA A 175 2.57 -0.78 18.39
N ARG A 176 3.16 0.19 17.69
CA ARG A 176 4.18 1.12 18.22
C ARG A 176 3.81 2.59 18.08
N LEU A 177 2.60 2.92 17.61
CA LEU A 177 2.14 4.29 17.40
C LEU A 177 2.38 5.18 18.63
N ARG A 178 1.97 4.72 19.83
CA ARG A 178 2.14 5.46 21.07
C ARG A 178 3.60 5.65 21.46
N GLU A 179 4.44 4.64 21.24
CA GLU A 179 5.88 4.70 21.51
C GLU A 179 6.57 5.70 20.57
N LEU A 180 6.23 5.66 19.27
CA LEU A 180 6.86 6.49 18.24
C LEU A 180 6.44 7.96 18.32
N LEU A 181 5.18 8.22 18.68
CA LEU A 181 4.58 9.54 18.62
C LEU A 181 4.37 10.20 19.98
N GLY A 182 4.44 9.46 21.09
CA GLY A 182 4.14 9.99 22.43
C GLY A 182 5.05 11.13 22.90
N ALA A 183 6.28 11.22 22.39
CA ALA A 183 7.17 12.34 22.67
C ALA A 183 6.91 13.59 21.81
N ARG A 184 6.11 13.46 20.74
CA ARG A 184 5.87 14.50 19.74
C ARG A 184 4.43 15.03 19.76
N LEU A 185 3.47 14.19 20.13
CA LEU A 185 2.06 14.52 20.16
C LEU A 185 1.57 14.64 21.60
N PRO A 186 0.71 15.63 21.92
CA PRO A 186 -0.02 15.63 23.19
C PRO A 186 -0.94 14.40 23.27
N ALA A 187 -1.31 13.99 24.48
CA ALA A 187 -2.06 12.76 24.73
C ALA A 187 -3.38 12.69 23.94
N ASP A 188 -4.13 13.78 23.87
CA ASP A 188 -5.41 13.84 23.14
C ASP A 188 -5.22 13.69 21.62
N ALA A 189 -4.19 14.32 21.06
CA ALA A 189 -3.88 14.18 19.64
C ALA A 189 -3.38 12.77 19.31
N LEU A 190 -2.64 12.14 20.23
CA LEU A 190 -2.20 10.76 20.08
C LEU A 190 -3.36 9.77 20.12
N ASP A 191 -4.35 9.98 21.00
CA ASP A 191 -5.54 9.14 21.05
C ASP A 191 -6.38 9.30 19.79
N LEU A 192 -6.59 10.55 19.33
CA LEU A 192 -7.27 10.82 18.07
C LEU A 192 -6.54 10.17 16.87
N ALA A 193 -5.22 10.32 16.79
CA ALA A 193 -4.42 9.68 15.75
C ALA A 193 -4.54 8.15 15.78
N GLY A 194 -4.59 7.55 16.97
CA GLY A 194 -4.80 6.11 17.13
C GLY A 194 -6.14 5.61 16.61
N ARG A 195 -7.20 6.44 16.71
CA ARG A 195 -8.53 6.12 16.16
C ARG A 195 -8.59 6.33 14.65
N LEU A 196 -8.04 7.43 14.15
CA LEU A 196 -8.01 7.74 12.71
C LEU A 196 -7.15 6.75 11.92
N LEU A 197 -6.10 6.19 12.52
CA LEU A 197 -5.17 5.24 11.90
C LEU A 197 -5.46 3.78 12.27
N ALA A 198 -6.73 3.44 12.53
CA ALA A 198 -7.14 2.06 12.77
C ALA A 198 -7.00 1.21 11.50
N ALA A 199 -6.53 -0.05 11.63
CA ALA A 199 -6.41 -0.96 10.49
C ALA A 199 -7.77 -1.37 9.90
N ASP A 200 -8.76 -1.54 10.78
CA ASP A 200 -10.12 -1.89 10.40
C ASP A 200 -10.94 -0.60 10.17
N PRO A 201 -11.45 -0.36 8.95
CA PRO A 201 -12.23 0.84 8.65
C PRO A 201 -13.58 0.92 9.39
N ALA A 202 -14.02 -0.16 10.05
CA ALA A 202 -15.26 -0.19 10.83
C ALA A 202 -15.07 0.27 12.30
N ARG A 203 -13.85 0.58 12.74
CA ARG A 203 -13.52 0.92 14.14
C ARG A 203 -13.27 2.40 14.38
#